data_AF-A0A383RA67-F1
#
_entry.id   AF-A0A383RA67-F1
#
_cell.length_a   1.000
_cell.length_b   1.000
_cell.length_c   1.000
_cell.angle_alpha   90.00
_cell.angle_beta   90.00
_cell.angle_gamma   90.00
#
_symmetry.space_group_name_H-M   'P 1'
#
loop_
_entity.id
_entity.type
_entity.pdbx_description
1 polymer ?
#
loop_
_entity_poly.entity_id
_entity_poly.type
_entity_poly.pdbx_seq_one_letter_code
_entity_poly.pdbx_strand_id
1 'polypeptide(L)'
;MNIGKVVVETLEFSQQLDILHKHITRNDLPVQKSDSFDKQCFLLERYIGEDIFQSTYKKMKTVNILSGVIALPVLLVIVVAYIYSRWIDRKYDIFGLFLNNPILYIIPAVLIVVTLVLALFHALLRKKLYYWIYPELKSKLKVNDE
;
A
#
# COMPACT_ATOMS: atom_id res chain seq x y z
N MET A 1 -10.57 -4.97 -9.39
CA MET A 1 -9.92 -3.64 -9.24
C MET A 1 -10.52 -2.74 -10.30
N ASN A 2 -11.25 -1.68 -9.92
CA ASN A 2 -11.97 -0.82 -10.88
C ASN A 2 -11.01 0.29 -11.35
N ILE A 3 -10.56 0.24 -12.60
CA ILE A 3 -9.56 1.16 -13.15
C ILE A 3 -10.02 2.62 -13.02
N GLY A 4 -11.32 2.89 -13.22
CA GLY A 4 -11.88 4.22 -13.04
C GLY A 4 -11.69 4.78 -11.62
N LYS A 5 -11.78 3.93 -10.59
CA LYS A 5 -11.57 4.35 -9.19
C LYS A 5 -10.11 4.75 -8.93
N VAL A 6 -9.15 4.05 -9.53
CA VAL A 6 -7.72 4.36 -9.38
C VAL A 6 -7.38 5.69 -10.07
N VAL A 7 -7.98 5.95 -11.23
CA VAL A 7 -7.82 7.23 -11.94
C VAL A 7 -8.40 8.38 -11.13
N VAL A 8 -9.60 8.21 -10.56
CA VAL A 8 -10.24 9.22 -9.68
C VAL A 8 -9.36 9.51 -8.47
N GLU A 9 -8.89 8.50 -7.75
CA GLU A 9 -7.99 8.69 -6.58
C GLU A 9 -6.69 9.42 -6.98
N THR A 10 -6.16 9.16 -8.18
CA THR A 10 -4.94 9.82 -8.67
C THR A 10 -5.20 11.30 -8.99
N LEU A 11 -6.33 11.60 -9.62
CA LEU A 11 -6.75 12.98 -9.90
C LEU A 11 -7.01 13.76 -8.60
N GLU A 12 -7.63 13.12 -7.60
CA GLU A 12 -7.83 13.70 -6.28
C GLU A 12 -6.50 14.08 -5.62
N PHE A 13 -5.50 13.20 -5.63
CA PHE A 13 -4.18 13.54 -5.06
C PHE A 13 -3.46 14.65 -5.84
N SER A 14 -3.61 14.70 -7.17
CA SER A 14 -3.06 15.80 -7.96
C SER A 14 -3.72 17.14 -7.61
N GLN A 15 -5.04 17.15 -7.41
CA GLN A 15 -5.75 18.35 -6.98
C GLN A 15 -5.33 18.77 -5.56
N GLN A 16 -5.21 17.83 -4.63
CA GLN A 16 -4.74 18.12 -3.28
C GLN A 16 -3.31 18.65 -3.28
N LEU A 17 -2.43 18.13 -4.14
CA LEU A 17 -1.07 18.65 -4.28
C LEU A 17 -1.05 20.11 -4.78
N ASP A 18 -1.89 20.45 -5.76
CA ASP A 18 -2.04 21.82 -6.24
C ASP A 18 -2.50 22.78 -5.13
N ILE A 19 -3.47 22.35 -4.32
CA ILE A 19 -3.94 23.11 -3.15
C ILE A 19 -2.79 23.37 -2.17
N LEU A 20 -1.99 22.35 -1.85
CA LEU A 20 -0.82 22.50 -0.98
C LEU A 20 0.23 23.45 -1.57
N HIS A 21 0.51 23.35 -2.87
CA HIS A 21 1.44 24.25 -3.55
C HIS A 21 0.97 25.71 -3.56
N LYS A 22 -0.32 25.94 -3.80
CA LYS A 22 -0.94 27.28 -3.70
C LYS A 22 -0.81 27.82 -2.28
N HIS A 23 -1.12 27.01 -1.27
CA HIS A 23 -1.00 27.41 0.13
C HIS A 23 0.44 27.77 0.52
N ILE A 24 1.43 26.96 0.13
CA ILE A 24 2.86 27.24 0.35
C ILE A 24 3.24 28.58 -0.26
N THR A 25 2.79 28.84 -1.49
CA THR A 25 3.10 30.08 -2.22
C THR A 25 2.43 31.30 -1.61
N ARG A 26 1.13 31.19 -1.26
CA ARG A 26 0.34 32.30 -0.71
C ARG A 26 0.84 32.76 0.66
N ASN A 27 1.39 31.84 1.46
CA ASN A 27 1.86 32.12 2.82
C ASN A 27 3.40 32.22 2.93
N ASP A 28 4.12 32.20 1.79
CA ASP A 28 5.58 32.23 1.73
C ASP A 28 6.25 31.21 2.69
N LEU A 29 5.71 29.99 2.74
CA LEU A 29 6.22 28.97 3.65
C LEU A 29 7.63 28.55 3.18
N PRO A 30 8.62 28.45 4.08
CA PRO A 30 9.99 28.05 3.74
C PRO A 30 10.10 26.52 3.55
N VAL A 31 9.22 25.96 2.73
CA VAL A 31 9.10 24.53 2.47
C VAL A 31 9.26 24.29 0.97
N GLN A 32 10.13 23.35 0.60
CA GLN A 32 10.35 23.00 -0.80
C GLN A 32 9.07 22.36 -1.39
N LYS A 33 8.75 22.70 -2.65
CA LYS A 33 7.68 22.05 -3.42
C LYS A 33 8.14 20.70 -3.98
N SER A 34 7.26 19.72 -4.03
CA SER A 34 7.53 18.38 -4.54
C SER A 34 6.42 17.89 -5.45
N ASP A 35 6.76 17.20 -6.54
CA ASP A 35 5.76 16.64 -7.48
C ASP A 35 5.00 15.42 -6.92
N SER A 36 5.30 14.99 -5.69
CA SER A 36 4.62 13.89 -5.03
C SER A 36 3.83 14.39 -3.84
N PHE A 37 2.52 14.12 -3.85
CA PHE A 37 1.62 14.44 -2.75
C PHE A 37 2.12 13.96 -1.39
N ASP A 38 2.50 12.68 -1.27
CA ASP A 38 2.99 12.11 -0.02
C ASP A 38 4.29 12.81 0.43
N LYS A 39 5.22 13.09 -0.49
CA LYS A 39 6.45 13.81 -0.17
C LYS A 39 6.17 15.24 0.28
N GLN A 40 5.24 15.93 -0.36
CA GLN A 40 4.83 17.28 0.03
C GLN A 40 4.25 17.28 1.46
N CYS A 41 3.43 16.28 1.79
CA CYS A 41 2.92 16.08 3.14
C CYS A 41 4.05 15.86 4.15
N PHE A 42 5.07 15.05 3.84
CA PHE A 42 6.23 14.87 4.74
C PHE A 42 6.98 16.18 4.99
N LEU A 43 7.15 17.01 3.97
CA LEU A 43 7.87 18.28 4.10
C LEU A 43 7.08 19.28 4.95
N LEU A 44 5.77 19.36 4.75
CA LEU A 44 4.88 20.22 5.53
C LEU A 44 4.72 19.76 6.98
N GLU A 45 4.61 18.44 7.19
CA GLU A 45 4.58 17.86 8.53
C GLU A 45 5.89 18.15 9.29
N ARG A 46 7.03 17.99 8.63
CA ARG A 46 8.33 18.30 9.24
C ARG A 46 8.48 19.78 9.57
N TYR A 47 7.90 20.66 8.76
CA TYR A 47 7.89 22.11 9.02
C TYR A 47 7.16 22.46 10.32
N ILE A 48 6.06 21.77 10.64
CA ILE A 48 5.34 21.98 11.92
C ILE A 48 5.92 21.16 13.08
N GLY A 49 7.01 20.41 12.86
CA GLY A 49 7.69 19.63 13.89
C GLY A 49 7.02 18.29 14.24
N GLU A 50 6.13 17.77 13.39
CA GLU A 50 5.46 16.49 13.60
C GLU A 50 6.06 15.37 12.71
N ASP A 51 5.63 14.11 12.92
CA ASP A 51 6.08 12.93 12.14
C ASP A 51 5.00 11.84 11.97
N ILE A 52 3.74 12.15 12.27
CA ILE A 52 2.62 11.20 12.35
C ILE A 52 2.26 10.62 10.97
N PHE A 53 2.15 11.46 9.96
CA PHE A 53 1.89 11.11 8.56
C PHE A 53 3.05 10.30 8.00
N GLN A 54 4.29 10.76 8.16
CA GLN A 54 5.47 10.05 7.69
C GLN A 54 5.63 8.68 8.36
N SER A 55 5.47 8.60 9.69
CA SER A 55 5.58 7.34 10.43
C SER A 55 4.46 6.36 10.06
N THR A 56 3.23 6.86 9.86
CA THR A 56 2.10 6.02 9.43
C THR A 56 2.26 5.55 7.98
N TYR A 57 2.73 6.41 7.07
CA TYR A 57 3.05 6.05 5.70
C TYR A 57 4.14 4.97 5.63
N LYS A 58 5.22 5.12 6.43
CA LYS A 58 6.28 4.10 6.54
C LYS A 58 5.71 2.75 7.00
N LYS A 59 4.88 2.74 8.06
CA LYS A 59 4.19 1.52 8.53
C LYS A 59 3.35 0.89 7.42
N MET A 60 2.56 1.69 6.71
CA MET A 60 1.75 1.22 5.58
C MET A 60 2.62 0.57 4.50
N LYS A 61 3.70 1.23 4.08
CA LYS A 61 4.63 0.70 3.07
C LYS A 61 5.30 -0.60 3.53
N THR A 62 5.72 -0.68 4.79
CA THR A 62 6.30 -1.89 5.36
C THR A 62 5.32 -3.06 5.32
N VAL A 63 4.05 -2.84 5.70
CA VAL A 63 3.01 -3.87 5.66
C VAL A 63 2.76 -4.35 4.23
N ASN A 64 2.73 -3.44 3.25
CA ASN A 64 2.58 -3.80 1.84
C ASN A 64 3.74 -4.68 1.36
N ILE A 65 4.99 -4.31 1.66
CA ILE A 65 6.17 -5.12 1.31
C ILE A 65 6.09 -6.49 1.98
N LEU A 66 5.76 -6.53 3.27
CA LEU A 66 5.68 -7.79 4.02
C LEU A 66 4.59 -8.72 3.44
N SER A 67 3.44 -8.17 3.05
CA SER A 67 2.40 -8.97 2.39
C SER A 67 2.87 -9.58 1.07
N GLY A 68 3.64 -8.83 0.28
CA GLY A 68 4.23 -9.34 -0.96
C GLY A 68 5.26 -10.45 -0.70
N VAL A 69 6.12 -10.26 0.30
CA VAL A 69 7.14 -11.25 0.69
C VAL A 69 6.49 -12.55 1.18
N ILE A 70 5.40 -12.47 1.95
CA ILE A 70 4.69 -13.65 2.47
C ILE A 70 3.88 -14.36 1.38
N ALA A 71 3.32 -13.62 0.42
CA ALA A 71 2.59 -14.20 -0.70
C ALA A 71 3.52 -14.89 -1.73
N LEU A 72 4.78 -14.46 -1.83
CA LEU A 72 5.72 -14.94 -2.84
C LEU A 72 5.97 -16.46 -2.77
N PRO A 73 6.25 -17.08 -1.60
CA PRO A 73 6.37 -18.53 -1.50
C PRO A 73 5.16 -19.31 -2.02
N VAL A 74 3.95 -18.83 -1.74
CA VAL A 74 2.71 -19.45 -2.23
C VAL A 74 2.66 -19.40 -3.76
N LEU A 75 3.00 -18.24 -4.33
CA LEU A 75 3.06 -18.06 -5.78
C LEU A 75 4.12 -18.98 -6.41
N LEU A 76 5.29 -19.12 -5.80
CA LEU A 76 6.35 -20.02 -6.31
C LEU A 76 5.89 -21.47 -6.35
N VAL A 77 5.21 -21.96 -5.30
CA VAL A 77 4.65 -23.32 -5.28
C VAL A 77 3.67 -23.53 -6.43
N ILE A 78 2.77 -22.57 -6.64
CA ILE A 78 1.78 -22.63 -7.73
C ILE A 78 2.48 -22.63 -9.10
N VAL A 79 3.47 -21.76 -9.30
CA VAL A 79 4.23 -21.65 -10.56
C VAL A 79 5.00 -22.94 -10.84
N VAL A 80 5.70 -23.50 -9.85
CA VAL A 80 6.44 -24.76 -9.99
C VAL A 80 5.49 -25.90 -10.33
N ALA A 81 4.37 -26.04 -9.60
CA ALA A 81 3.36 -27.07 -9.87
C ALA A 81 2.79 -26.92 -11.29
N TYR A 82 2.49 -25.69 -11.72
CA TYR A 82 2.01 -25.42 -13.07
C TYR A 82 3.05 -25.77 -14.16
N ILE A 83 4.31 -25.36 -13.98
CA ILE A 83 5.38 -25.68 -14.94
C ILE A 83 5.58 -27.20 -15.02
N TYR A 84 5.62 -27.88 -13.88
CA TYR A 84 5.84 -29.31 -13.81
C TYR A 84 4.73 -30.09 -14.51
N SER A 85 3.45 -29.81 -14.21
CA SER A 85 2.33 -30.45 -14.91
C SER A 85 2.27 -30.11 -16.39
N ARG A 86 2.57 -28.87 -16.78
CA ARG A 86 2.33 -28.45 -18.16
C ARG A 86 3.42 -28.90 -19.12
N TRP A 87 4.67 -28.90 -18.66
CA TRP A 87 5.86 -29.02 -19.50
C TRP A 87 6.76 -30.22 -19.19
N ILE A 88 6.76 -30.74 -17.95
CA ILE A 88 7.64 -31.85 -17.56
C ILE A 88 6.88 -33.17 -17.64
N ASP A 89 5.80 -33.31 -16.87
CA ASP A 89 4.99 -34.52 -16.85
C ASP A 89 3.49 -34.17 -16.75
N ARG A 90 2.81 -34.25 -17.89
CA ARG A 90 1.37 -33.99 -18.01
C ARG A 90 0.49 -35.01 -17.31
N LYS A 91 1.02 -36.19 -16.99
CA LYS A 91 0.28 -37.25 -16.29
C LYS A 91 0.54 -37.23 -14.79
N TYR A 92 1.41 -36.34 -14.32
CA TYR A 92 1.72 -36.22 -12.91
C TYR A 92 0.49 -35.76 -12.12
N ASP A 93 0.08 -36.58 -11.16
CA ASP A 93 -1.06 -36.28 -10.29
C ASP A 93 -0.66 -35.28 -9.20
N ILE A 94 -0.73 -33.99 -9.55
CA ILE A 94 -0.50 -32.90 -8.61
C ILE A 94 -1.50 -32.97 -7.46
N PHE A 95 -2.76 -33.28 -7.72
CA PHE A 95 -3.78 -33.34 -6.67
C PHE A 95 -3.45 -34.44 -5.66
N GLY A 96 -3.04 -35.62 -6.13
CA GLY A 96 -2.53 -36.71 -5.30
C GLY A 96 -1.32 -36.30 -4.46
N LEU A 97 -0.35 -35.57 -5.02
CA LEU A 97 0.80 -35.07 -4.28
C LEU A 97 0.38 -34.16 -3.11
N PHE A 98 -0.53 -33.21 -3.37
CA PHE A 98 -1.03 -32.29 -2.34
C PHE A 98 -1.86 -33.01 -1.28
N LEU A 99 -2.73 -33.96 -1.68
CA LEU A 99 -3.55 -34.73 -0.74
C LEU A 99 -2.71 -35.64 0.16
N ASN A 100 -1.63 -36.23 -0.39
CA ASN A 100 -0.75 -37.13 0.35
C ASN A 100 0.27 -36.40 1.24
N ASN A 101 0.46 -35.08 1.06
CA ASN A 101 1.41 -34.29 1.84
C ASN A 101 0.70 -33.08 2.47
N PRO A 102 0.19 -33.21 3.70
CA PRO A 102 -0.58 -32.17 4.38
C PRO A 102 0.09 -30.79 4.41
N ILE A 103 1.42 -30.80 4.51
CA ILE A 103 2.28 -29.61 4.53
C ILE A 103 2.07 -28.75 3.28
N LEU A 104 1.85 -29.37 2.11
CA LEU A 104 1.71 -28.68 0.83
C LEU A 104 0.42 -27.87 0.70
N TYR A 105 -0.62 -28.13 1.51
CA TYR A 105 -1.82 -27.28 1.54
C TYR A 105 -1.96 -26.49 2.85
N ILE A 106 -1.47 -27.00 3.99
CA ILE A 106 -1.55 -26.30 5.28
C ILE A 106 -0.67 -25.05 5.27
N ILE A 107 0.60 -25.15 4.87
CA ILE A 107 1.51 -23.99 4.87
C ILE A 107 0.98 -22.89 3.94
N PRO A 108 0.62 -23.17 2.66
CA PRO A 108 0.05 -22.14 1.81
C PRO A 108 -1.26 -21.55 2.35
N ALA A 109 -2.14 -22.35 2.95
CA ALA A 109 -3.37 -21.84 3.56
C ALA A 109 -3.07 -20.84 4.69
N VAL A 110 -2.12 -21.14 5.58
CA VAL A 110 -1.68 -20.23 6.64
C VAL A 110 -1.09 -18.94 6.05
N LEU A 111 -0.20 -19.05 5.06
CA LEU A 111 0.41 -17.89 4.41
C LEU A 111 -0.62 -17.00 3.71
N ILE A 112 -1.65 -17.59 3.08
CA ILE A 112 -2.77 -16.85 2.49
C ILE A 112 -3.52 -16.09 3.58
N VAL A 113 -3.88 -16.74 4.69
CA VAL A 113 -4.57 -16.08 5.82
C VAL A 113 -3.75 -14.91 6.35
N VAL A 114 -2.45 -15.10 6.58
CA VAL A 114 -1.54 -14.03 7.04
C VAL A 114 -1.50 -12.88 6.03
N THR A 115 -1.42 -13.19 4.74
CA THR A 115 -1.44 -12.18 3.67
C THR A 115 -2.72 -11.37 3.68
N LEU A 116 -3.88 -12.02 3.87
CA LEU A 116 -5.17 -11.34 3.96
C LEU A 116 -5.25 -10.42 5.18
N VAL A 117 -4.75 -10.86 6.33
CA VAL A 117 -4.68 -10.03 7.54
C VAL A 117 -3.81 -8.80 7.30
N LEU A 118 -2.63 -8.96 6.68
CA LEU A 118 -1.76 -7.83 6.34
C LEU A 118 -2.41 -6.89 5.33
N ALA A 119 -3.13 -7.40 4.34
CA ALA A 119 -3.86 -6.59 3.37
C ALA A 119 -4.97 -5.75 4.03
N LEU A 120 -5.72 -6.33 4.98
CA LEU A 120 -6.69 -5.60 5.79
C LEU A 120 -6.02 -4.52 6.63
N PHE A 121 -4.91 -4.85 7.29
CA PHE A 121 -4.16 -3.89 8.09
C PHE A 121 -3.61 -2.74 7.24
N HIS A 122 -3.10 -3.02 6.04
CA HIS A 122 -2.71 -2.02 5.05
C HIS A 122 -3.89 -1.10 4.67
N ALA A 123 -5.07 -1.66 4.41
CA ALA A 123 -6.26 -0.88 4.09
C ALA A 123 -6.69 0.04 5.24
N LEU A 124 -6.59 -0.43 6.48
CA LEU A 124 -6.85 0.38 7.68
C LEU A 124 -5.84 1.53 7.82
N LEU A 125 -4.55 1.25 7.62
CA LEU A 125 -3.50 2.27 7.65
C LEU A 125 -3.70 3.32 6.55
N ARG A 126 -4.04 2.89 5.33
CA ARG A 126 -4.35 3.78 4.21
C ARG A 126 -5.53 4.68 4.54
N LYS A 127 -6.62 4.11 5.07
CA LYS A 127 -7.79 4.87 5.50
C LYS A 127 -7.44 5.89 6.58
N LYS A 128 -6.69 5.46 7.61
CA LYS A 128 -6.24 6.35 8.68
C LYS A 128 -5.37 7.50 8.16
N LEU A 129 -4.43 7.20 7.26
CA LEU A 129 -3.50 8.18 6.71
C LEU A 129 -4.24 9.29 5.95
N TYR A 130 -5.13 8.93 5.03
CA TYR A 130 -5.74 9.91 4.12
C TYR A 130 -7.07 10.51 4.62
N TYR A 131 -7.82 9.84 5.49
CA TYR A 131 -9.09 10.37 6.02
C TYR A 131 -9.00 11.00 7.41
N TRP A 132 -7.90 10.79 8.14
CA TRP A 132 -7.77 11.29 9.51
C TRP A 132 -6.52 12.15 9.64
N ILE A 133 -5.34 11.56 9.36
CA ILE A 133 -4.06 12.24 9.59
C ILE A 133 -3.87 13.39 8.59
N TYR A 134 -4.15 13.17 7.29
CA TYR A 134 -4.03 14.23 6.30
C TYR A 134 -4.96 15.43 6.55
N PRO A 135 -6.28 15.25 6.80
CA PRO A 135 -7.15 16.36 7.19
C PRO A 135 -6.70 17.09 8.46
N GLU A 136 -6.18 16.36 9.45
CA GLU A 136 -5.62 16.97 10.66
C GLU A 136 -4.39 17.83 10.36
N LEU A 137 -3.44 17.30 9.58
CA LEU A 137 -2.27 18.05 9.10
C LEU A 137 -2.69 19.33 8.36
N LYS A 138 -3.66 19.20 7.46
CA LYS A 138 -4.24 20.30 6.69
C LYS A 138 -4.86 21.37 7.60
N SER A 139 -5.60 20.94 8.63
CA SER A 139 -6.22 21.82 9.63
C SER A 139 -5.16 22.59 10.45
N LYS A 140 -4.10 21.91 10.91
CA LYS A 140 -2.99 22.54 11.64
C LYS A 140 -2.27 23.59 10.81
N LEU A 141 -2.12 23.34 9.50
CA LEU A 141 -1.53 24.27 8.54
C LEU A 141 -2.49 25.38 8.09
N LYS A 142 -3.78 25.32 8.48
CA LYS A 142 -4.83 26.27 8.05
C LYS A 142 -4.91 26.39 6.53
N VAL A 143 -4.83 25.25 5.84
CA VAL A 143 -4.97 25.22 4.37
C VAL A 143 -6.45 25.41 4.01
N ASN A 144 -6.77 26.52 3.36
CA ASN A 144 -8.10 26.78 2.81
C ASN A 144 -8.29 26.05 1.48
N ASP A 145 -9.49 25.56 1.23
CA ASP A 145 -9.90 24.83 0.02
C ASP A 145 -10.25 25.75 -1.19
N GLU A 146 -9.86 27.02 -1.14
CA GLU A 146 -10.22 28.07 -2.11
C GLU A 146 -9.21 28.27 -3.27
#